data_AF-A0A9E2PWI0-F1
#
_entry.id   AF-A0A9E2PWI0-F1
#
_cell.length_a   1.000
_cell.length_b   1.000
_cell.length_c   1.000
_cell.angle_alpha   90.00
_cell.angle_beta   90.00
_cell.angle_gamma   90.00
#
_symmetry.space_group_name_H-M   'P 1'
#
loop_
_entity.id
_entity.type
_entity.pdbx_description
1 polymer ?
#
loop_
_entity_poly.entity_id
_entity_poly.type
_entity_poly.pdbx_seq_one_letter_code
_entity_poly.pdbx_strand_id
1 'polypeptide(L)'
;THMHIAAPEGGVLEVATPADLQVPCLEKDQALALAELGNRVKQHFGVPQDIEWAQDTQGRFSLLQARPLRVSAKLKADYLPPQIKGADMLLSNGIIASRGAAAGPVYLLRDQDLDAIPQDTVLVTPRALPEYGVVVGRVAAVVCEAGSATSHLATVLREARIPALFGAKGAIAVLQPGDLVTVDAFYGNIYAGRVEELLKVPRGGDDAVRQTRAYKVLERVLKHITPLNLLDPRGANFRPDGCRTYHDITRFAHEKAMQELFQMSTGRLDEEGSRRLVSTIPLELNIIDLGGGLSPEAANLVKVRPEHLKSRPMLAYWRGVSAVGWQGPKPVDLAGFMSVVMSTATNTNIQERLHEKNFAIITHDYMNLSNRLGFHFATIEAFLGAPGESYVSFTFYGGGAELPRRMRRVRFLTRVLEDLGFRVELKDDSITARIDGYDADILDEKLEVLGRLMMVSKQLDMVMLDEDAVEQYYQEFSQGHIPPRA
;
A
#
# COMPACT_ATOMS: atom_id res chain seq x y z
N THR A 1 -19.21 -43.88 34.41
CA THR A 1 -18.94 -44.09 32.97
C THR A 1 -20.16 -44.75 32.36
N HIS A 2 -20.33 -44.67 31.03
CA HIS A 2 -21.40 -45.37 30.32
C HIS A 2 -20.78 -46.37 29.34
N MET A 3 -21.49 -47.45 29.06
CA MET A 3 -21.11 -48.47 28.06
C MET A 3 -22.28 -48.71 27.10
N HIS A 4 -21.96 -49.17 25.89
CA HIS A 4 -22.97 -49.56 24.91
C HIS A 4 -23.18 -51.07 24.93
N ILE A 5 -24.43 -51.51 24.98
CA ILE A 5 -24.83 -52.93 24.84
C ILE A 5 -25.70 -53.09 23.60
N ALA A 6 -25.74 -54.30 23.02
CA ALA A 6 -26.62 -54.58 21.88
C ALA A 6 -28.10 -54.53 22.31
N ALA A 7 -28.92 -53.80 21.56
CA ALA A 7 -30.37 -53.75 21.78
C ALA A 7 -31.04 -55.03 21.25
N PRO A 8 -32.06 -55.60 21.94
CA PRO A 8 -32.79 -56.79 21.47
C PRO A 8 -33.41 -56.63 20.07
N GLU A 9 -33.84 -55.42 19.73
CA GLU A 9 -34.44 -55.03 18.45
C GLU A 9 -33.41 -54.59 17.38
N GLY A 10 -32.12 -54.68 17.68
CA GLY A 10 -31.03 -54.19 16.84
C GLY A 10 -30.63 -52.75 17.17
N GLY A 11 -29.34 -52.45 17.04
CA GLY A 11 -28.73 -51.18 17.48
C GLY A 11 -28.00 -51.31 18.82
N VAL A 12 -27.69 -50.17 19.44
CA VAL A 12 -26.97 -50.10 20.72
C VAL A 12 -27.76 -49.27 21.74
N LEU A 13 -27.79 -49.73 22.99
CA LEU A 13 -28.31 -48.99 24.13
C LEU A 13 -27.15 -48.51 24.99
N GLU A 14 -27.17 -47.23 25.36
CA GLU A 14 -26.23 -46.68 26.34
C GLU A 14 -26.75 -46.96 27.75
N VAL A 15 -25.93 -47.62 28.56
CA VAL A 15 -26.24 -47.98 29.95
C VAL A 15 -25.14 -47.50 30.88
N ALA A 16 -25.48 -47.22 32.14
CA ALA A 16 -24.48 -46.90 33.15
C ALA A 16 -23.53 -48.10 33.33
N THR A 17 -22.22 -47.86 33.27
CA THR A 17 -21.22 -48.91 33.52
C THR A 17 -21.34 -49.38 34.98
N PRO A 18 -21.63 -50.67 35.22
CA PRO A 18 -21.65 -51.26 36.56
C PRO A 18 -20.38 -50.97 37.36
N ALA A 19 -20.49 -50.85 38.68
CA ALA A 19 -19.38 -50.45 39.54
C ALA A 19 -18.19 -51.43 39.50
N ASP A 20 -18.47 -52.71 39.30
CA ASP A 20 -17.50 -53.80 39.12
C ASP A 20 -16.75 -53.75 37.77
N LEU A 21 -17.28 -53.00 36.79
CA LEU A 21 -16.67 -52.81 35.47
C LEU A 21 -15.97 -51.44 35.33
N GLN A 22 -15.79 -50.71 36.43
CA GLN A 22 -14.97 -49.47 36.47
C GLN A 22 -13.48 -49.77 36.67
N VAL A 23 -12.99 -50.81 35.99
CA VAL A 23 -11.60 -51.22 35.91
C VAL A 23 -11.16 -51.20 34.43
N PRO A 24 -9.86 -51.20 34.11
CA PRO A 24 -9.41 -51.28 32.73
C PRO A 24 -10.07 -52.45 31.99
N CYS A 25 -10.64 -52.19 30.81
CA CYS A 25 -11.36 -53.20 30.03
C CYS A 25 -10.46 -54.22 29.33
N LEU A 26 -9.14 -54.07 29.45
CA LEU A 26 -8.13 -54.96 28.88
C LEU A 26 -7.12 -55.35 29.97
N GLU A 27 -6.81 -56.64 30.00
CA GLU A 27 -5.68 -57.16 30.76
C GLU A 27 -4.34 -56.72 30.14
N LYS A 28 -3.26 -56.77 30.92
CA LYS A 28 -1.93 -56.33 30.48
C LYS A 28 -1.48 -56.99 29.17
N ASP A 29 -1.64 -58.31 29.05
CA ASP A 29 -1.22 -59.07 27.87
C ASP A 29 -2.07 -58.74 26.65
N GLN A 30 -3.37 -58.44 26.86
CA GLN A 30 -4.28 -58.02 25.80
C GLN A 30 -3.94 -56.61 25.29
N ALA A 31 -3.58 -55.69 26.19
CA ALA A 31 -3.12 -54.36 25.82
C ALA A 31 -1.80 -54.41 25.03
N LEU A 32 -0.88 -55.30 25.39
CA LEU A 32 0.36 -55.53 24.64
C LEU A 32 0.08 -56.09 23.23
N ALA A 33 -0.79 -57.10 23.12
CA ALA A 33 -1.19 -57.65 21.82
C ALA A 33 -1.86 -56.60 20.91
N LEU A 34 -2.68 -55.72 21.48
CA LEU A 34 -3.28 -54.61 20.76
C LEU A 34 -2.25 -53.56 20.32
N ALA A 35 -1.24 -53.27 21.15
CA ALA A 35 -0.14 -52.39 20.79
C ALA A 35 0.71 -52.96 19.64
N GLU A 36 0.97 -54.27 19.64
CA GLU A 36 1.63 -54.97 18.54
C GLU A 36 0.82 -54.91 17.25
N LEU A 37 -0.51 -55.07 17.33
CA LEU A 37 -1.40 -54.87 16.19
C LEU A 37 -1.29 -53.44 15.64
N GLY A 38 -1.28 -52.43 16.51
CA GLY A 38 -1.07 -51.03 16.13
C GLY A 38 0.28 -50.80 15.42
N ASN A 39 1.36 -51.43 15.91
CA ASN A 39 2.67 -51.36 15.27
C ASN A 39 2.69 -52.00 13.88
N ARG A 40 2.06 -53.17 13.71
CA ARG A 40 1.91 -53.83 12.40
C ARG A 40 1.12 -52.98 11.43
N VAL A 41 0.03 -52.36 11.89
CA VAL A 41 -0.79 -51.45 11.08
C VAL A 41 0.02 -50.22 10.65
N LYS A 42 0.76 -49.59 11.57
CA LYS A 42 1.68 -48.48 11.25
C LYS A 42 2.74 -48.90 10.23
N GLN A 43 3.36 -50.07 10.39
CA GLN A 43 4.38 -50.57 9.47
C GLN A 43 3.82 -50.83 8.07
N HIS A 44 2.60 -51.35 7.98
CA HIS A 44 1.93 -51.61 6.71
C HIS A 44 1.59 -50.31 5.94
N PHE A 45 1.06 -49.29 6.62
CA PHE A 45 0.65 -48.03 5.98
C PHE A 45 1.75 -46.96 5.93
N GLY A 46 2.90 -47.19 6.59
CA GLY A 46 4.04 -46.27 6.60
C GLY A 46 3.86 -44.98 7.41
N VAL A 47 2.66 -44.72 7.94
CA VAL A 47 2.33 -43.54 8.76
C VAL A 47 1.46 -43.94 9.96
N PRO A 48 1.44 -43.19 11.07
CA PRO A 48 0.57 -43.46 12.22
C PRO A 48 -0.90 -43.55 11.80
N GLN A 49 -1.64 -44.52 12.36
CA GLN A 49 -3.06 -44.75 12.07
C GLN A 49 -3.93 -44.53 13.32
N ASP A 50 -5.11 -43.97 13.12
CA ASP A 50 -6.27 -44.03 14.00
C ASP A 50 -7.00 -45.34 13.68
N ILE A 51 -7.15 -46.21 14.69
CA ILE A 51 -7.68 -47.56 14.52
C ILE A 51 -8.88 -47.82 15.43
N GLU A 52 -9.91 -48.46 14.88
CA GLU A 52 -11.02 -49.01 15.63
C GLU A 52 -10.89 -50.53 15.64
N TRP A 53 -11.13 -51.15 16.79
CA TRP A 53 -10.94 -52.57 17.02
C TRP A 53 -12.05 -53.12 17.91
N ALA A 54 -12.31 -54.42 17.78
CA ALA A 54 -13.15 -55.17 18.69
C ALA A 54 -12.44 -56.46 19.11
N GLN A 55 -12.76 -56.96 20.31
CA GLN A 55 -12.33 -58.25 20.79
C GLN A 55 -13.54 -59.19 20.85
N ASP A 56 -13.43 -60.38 20.27
CA ASP A 56 -14.47 -61.40 20.38
C ASP A 56 -14.43 -62.14 21.74
N THR A 57 -15.43 -62.98 22.01
CA THR A 57 -15.52 -63.77 23.25
C THR A 57 -14.41 -64.80 23.41
N GLN A 58 -13.66 -65.09 22.34
CA GLN A 58 -12.48 -65.96 22.36
C GLN A 58 -11.19 -65.18 22.60
N GLY A 59 -11.27 -63.87 22.81
CA GLY A 59 -10.14 -62.99 23.09
C GLY A 59 -9.39 -62.51 21.84
N ARG A 60 -9.90 -62.76 20.63
CA ARG A 60 -9.23 -62.38 19.38
C ARG A 60 -9.58 -60.95 18.99
N PHE A 61 -8.55 -60.16 18.65
CA PHE A 61 -8.72 -58.81 18.15
C PHE A 61 -9.01 -58.78 16.64
N SER A 62 -10.04 -58.03 16.26
CA SER A 62 -10.37 -57.71 14.87
C SER A 62 -10.27 -56.21 14.64
N LEU A 63 -9.60 -55.83 13.56
CA LEU A 63 -9.50 -54.44 13.11
C LEU A 63 -10.79 -54.08 12.35
N LEU A 64 -11.51 -53.08 12.82
CA LEU A 64 -12.77 -52.63 12.22
C LEU A 64 -12.54 -51.47 11.25
N GLN A 65 -11.64 -50.56 11.61
CA GLN A 65 -11.26 -49.41 10.79
C GLN A 65 -9.79 -49.07 11.00
N ALA A 66 -9.13 -48.62 9.93
CA ALA A 66 -7.84 -47.96 10.03
C ALA A 66 -7.81 -46.78 9.05
N ARG A 67 -7.44 -45.60 9.56
CA ARG A 67 -7.26 -44.39 8.75
C ARG A 67 -6.08 -43.59 9.27
N PRO A 68 -5.41 -42.76 8.44
CA PRO A 68 -4.26 -41.97 8.90
C PRO A 68 -4.61 -41.14 10.14
N LEU A 69 -3.81 -41.28 11.20
CA LEU A 69 -4.02 -40.58 12.46
C LEU A 69 -3.89 -39.07 12.22
N ARG A 70 -5.00 -38.35 12.34
CA ARG A 70 -5.00 -36.89 12.30
C ARG A 70 -4.81 -36.36 13.71
N VAL A 71 -3.58 -36.41 14.21
CA VAL A 71 -3.23 -35.61 15.38
C VAL A 71 -3.26 -34.16 14.93
N SER A 72 -4.26 -33.40 15.35
CA SER A 72 -4.18 -31.94 15.28
C SER A 72 -3.06 -31.51 16.24
N ALA A 73 -1.82 -31.46 15.75
CA ALA A 73 -0.90 -30.49 16.29
C ALA A 73 -1.64 -29.17 16.18
N LYS A 74 -2.02 -28.56 17.31
CA LYS A 74 -2.61 -27.23 17.31
C LYS A 74 -1.66 -26.35 16.50
N LEU A 75 -2.03 -26.05 15.26
CA LEU A 75 -1.52 -24.95 14.48
C LEU A 75 -1.79 -23.72 15.34
N LYS A 76 -0.82 -23.32 16.17
CA LYS A 76 -0.84 -21.96 16.69
C LYS A 76 -0.37 -21.10 15.54
N ALA A 77 -1.33 -20.60 14.77
CA ALA A 77 -1.15 -19.42 13.93
C ALA A 77 -0.60 -18.22 14.72
N ASP A 78 -0.63 -18.31 16.07
CA ASP A 78 -0.13 -17.34 17.03
C ASP A 78 1.20 -17.77 17.69
N TYR A 79 2.05 -18.56 17.02
CA TYR A 79 3.41 -18.76 17.53
C TYR A 79 4.15 -17.42 17.52
N LEU A 80 4.45 -16.93 18.72
CA LEU A 80 5.40 -15.86 18.95
C LEU A 80 6.66 -16.50 19.54
N PRO A 81 7.85 -16.23 18.97
CA PRO A 81 9.11 -16.66 19.57
C PRO A 81 9.30 -15.99 20.94
N PRO A 82 10.13 -16.53 21.84
CA PRO A 82 10.42 -15.85 23.10
C PRO A 82 11.02 -14.46 22.84
N GLN A 83 10.61 -13.47 23.62
CA GLN A 83 11.25 -12.15 23.56
C GLN A 83 12.72 -12.29 23.93
N ILE A 84 13.58 -11.78 23.05
CA ILE A 84 15.03 -11.87 23.22
C ILE A 84 15.48 -10.92 24.31
N LYS A 85 16.22 -11.47 25.28
CA LYS A 85 16.86 -10.72 26.37
C LYS A 85 18.37 -10.82 26.21
N GLY A 86 19.06 -9.68 26.15
CA GLY A 86 20.52 -9.61 26.10
C GLY A 86 21.14 -9.60 24.71
N ALA A 87 20.35 -9.57 23.63
CA ALA A 87 20.87 -9.22 22.31
C ALA A 87 20.93 -7.69 22.16
N ASP A 88 21.94 -7.21 21.43
CA ASP A 88 22.12 -5.79 21.18
C ASP A 88 21.05 -5.30 20.20
N MET A 89 20.17 -4.41 20.68
CA MET A 89 19.01 -3.93 19.94
C MET A 89 19.34 -2.61 19.27
N LEU A 90 19.34 -2.60 17.93
CA LEU A 90 19.63 -1.42 17.12
C LEU A 90 18.39 -0.54 16.98
N LEU A 91 17.23 -1.14 16.72
CA LEU A 91 15.96 -0.43 16.54
C LEU A 91 14.80 -1.22 17.16
N SER A 92 13.78 -0.49 17.59
CA SER A 92 12.52 -1.03 18.12
C SER A 92 11.33 -0.27 17.56
N ASN A 93 10.13 -0.83 17.76
CA ASN A 93 8.85 -0.24 17.37
C ASN A 93 8.64 -0.06 15.86
N GLY A 94 9.26 -0.91 15.03
CA GLY A 94 8.91 -1.02 13.62
C GLY A 94 7.49 -1.55 13.44
N ILE A 95 6.76 -1.03 12.46
CA ILE A 95 5.44 -1.52 12.05
C ILE A 95 5.64 -2.85 11.32
N ILE A 96 5.01 -3.92 11.84
CA ILE A 96 5.11 -5.25 11.25
C ILE A 96 4.30 -5.30 9.94
N ALA A 97 4.99 -5.27 8.81
CA ALA A 97 4.39 -5.39 7.48
C ALA A 97 4.21 -6.85 7.06
N SER A 98 5.18 -7.71 7.39
CA SER A 98 5.12 -9.15 7.14
C SER A 98 5.80 -9.90 8.28
N ARG A 99 5.04 -10.80 8.95
CA ARG A 99 5.51 -11.51 10.14
C ARG A 99 6.60 -12.53 9.82
N GLY A 100 7.60 -12.61 10.68
CA GLY A 100 8.68 -13.59 10.61
C GLY A 100 9.98 -13.05 11.21
N ALA A 101 11.05 -13.82 11.12
CA ALA A 101 12.39 -13.34 11.46
C ALA A 101 13.40 -13.86 10.44
N ALA A 102 14.35 -13.00 10.07
CA ALA A 102 15.44 -13.35 9.18
C ALA A 102 16.69 -12.52 9.51
N ALA A 103 17.85 -13.04 9.14
CA ALA A 103 19.13 -12.38 9.37
C ALA A 103 19.97 -12.41 8.10
N GLY A 104 20.69 -11.32 7.86
CA GLY A 104 21.54 -11.15 6.68
C GLY A 104 22.32 -9.83 6.72
N PRO A 105 23.27 -9.64 5.81
CA PRO A 105 24.00 -8.38 5.68
C PRO A 105 23.06 -7.27 5.21
N VAL A 106 23.20 -6.07 5.79
CA VAL A 106 22.43 -4.88 5.41
C VAL A 106 22.83 -4.42 4.01
N TYR A 107 21.83 -4.18 3.17
CA TYR A 107 21.99 -3.48 1.90
C TYR A 107 21.14 -2.22 1.92
N LEU A 108 21.78 -1.05 1.97
CA LEU A 108 21.09 0.24 1.89
C LEU A 108 20.81 0.57 0.41
N LEU A 109 19.53 0.63 0.03
CA LEU A 109 19.13 1.02 -1.32
C LEU A 109 19.21 2.55 -1.46
N ARG A 110 20.29 3.03 -2.07
CA ARG A 110 20.52 4.47 -2.32
C ARG A 110 20.14 4.91 -3.74
N ASP A 111 20.31 4.02 -4.71
CA ASP A 111 19.97 4.22 -6.12
C ASP A 111 18.86 3.24 -6.56
N GLN A 112 18.25 3.46 -7.73
CA GLN A 112 17.23 2.56 -8.31
C GLN A 112 17.82 1.29 -8.95
N ASP A 113 19.10 0.96 -8.71
CA ASP A 113 19.71 -0.26 -9.24
C ASP A 113 19.34 -1.47 -8.37
N LEU A 114 18.20 -2.06 -8.70
CA LEU A 114 17.64 -3.24 -8.05
C LEU A 114 18.38 -4.53 -8.44
N ASP A 115 19.16 -4.52 -9.52
CA ASP A 115 19.82 -5.72 -10.03
C ASP A 115 21.11 -6.05 -9.29
N ALA A 116 21.75 -5.04 -8.69
CA ALA A 116 22.95 -5.17 -7.88
C ALA A 116 22.72 -5.79 -6.48
N ILE A 117 21.47 -6.00 -6.06
CA ILE A 117 21.14 -6.50 -4.71
C ILE A 117 21.58 -7.98 -4.57
N PRO A 118 22.49 -8.30 -3.62
CA PRO A 118 22.94 -9.66 -3.40
C PRO A 118 21.84 -10.57 -2.80
N GLN A 119 22.07 -11.87 -2.85
CA GLN A 119 21.17 -12.85 -2.26
C GLN A 119 21.23 -12.82 -0.72
N ASP A 120 20.10 -13.08 -0.09
CA ASP A 120 19.90 -13.23 1.36
C ASP A 120 20.28 -11.98 2.19
N THR A 121 20.20 -10.79 1.60
CA THR A 121 20.47 -9.52 2.31
C THR A 121 19.24 -8.98 3.04
N VAL A 122 19.46 -8.17 4.07
CA VAL A 122 18.44 -7.31 4.66
C VAL A 122 18.40 -6.01 3.87
N LEU A 123 17.37 -5.84 3.05
CA LEU A 123 17.18 -4.63 2.25
C LEU A 123 16.64 -3.50 3.13
N VAL A 124 17.33 -2.37 3.15
CA VAL A 124 16.92 -1.18 3.88
C VAL A 124 16.69 -0.04 2.89
N THR A 125 15.53 0.60 2.97
CA THR A 125 15.13 1.67 2.05
C THR A 125 14.40 2.80 2.79
N PRO A 126 14.47 4.06 2.32
CA PRO A 126 13.72 5.17 2.93
C PRO A 126 12.21 4.94 2.88
N ARG A 127 11.71 4.33 1.80
CA ARG A 127 10.27 4.21 1.53
C ARG A 127 9.91 2.84 0.98
N ALA A 128 8.71 2.36 1.27
CA ALA A 128 8.14 1.14 0.71
C ALA A 128 7.56 1.38 -0.70
N LEU A 129 8.36 1.21 -1.76
CA LEU A 129 7.92 1.43 -3.14
C LEU A 129 7.42 0.14 -3.82
N PRO A 130 6.35 0.18 -4.64
CA PRO A 130 5.83 -1.00 -5.34
C PRO A 130 6.86 -1.69 -6.26
N GLU A 131 7.76 -0.92 -6.87
CA GLU A 131 8.82 -1.41 -7.77
C GLU A 131 9.78 -2.40 -7.09
N TYR A 132 9.93 -2.34 -5.76
CA TYR A 132 10.77 -3.27 -5.01
C TYR A 132 10.19 -4.68 -4.91
N GLY A 133 8.97 -4.89 -5.41
CA GLY A 133 8.41 -6.24 -5.59
C GLY A 133 9.32 -7.17 -6.38
N VAL A 134 10.13 -6.64 -7.31
CA VAL A 134 11.01 -7.44 -8.18
C VAL A 134 12.18 -8.10 -7.43
N VAL A 135 12.58 -7.59 -6.25
CA VAL A 135 13.71 -8.11 -5.47
C VAL A 135 13.29 -9.04 -4.33
N VAL A 136 11.99 -9.23 -4.11
CA VAL A 136 11.43 -10.00 -3.00
C VAL A 136 11.95 -11.45 -2.96
N GLY A 137 12.24 -12.06 -4.10
CA GLY A 137 12.83 -13.41 -4.16
C GLY A 137 14.33 -13.50 -3.83
N ARG A 138 15.02 -12.36 -3.69
CA ARG A 138 16.47 -12.29 -3.42
C ARG A 138 16.80 -11.92 -1.98
N VAL A 139 15.92 -11.18 -1.31
CA VAL A 139 16.19 -10.61 0.01
C VAL A 139 15.79 -11.55 1.14
N ALA A 140 16.51 -11.49 2.26
CA ALA A 140 16.16 -12.21 3.49
C ALA A 140 15.09 -11.47 4.31
N ALA A 141 15.13 -10.13 4.34
CA ALA A 141 14.15 -9.28 5.00
C ALA A 141 14.11 -7.88 4.37
N VAL A 142 13.04 -7.12 4.64
CA VAL A 142 12.90 -5.72 4.20
C VAL A 142 12.65 -4.80 5.39
N VAL A 143 13.38 -3.69 5.44
CA VAL A 143 13.22 -2.63 6.44
C VAL A 143 12.99 -1.30 5.72
N CYS A 144 11.88 -0.62 6.02
CA CYS A 144 11.54 0.69 5.44
C CYS A 144 11.36 1.73 6.54
N GLU A 145 11.95 2.92 6.39
CA GLU A 145 11.71 4.02 7.34
C GLU A 145 10.28 4.57 7.25
N ALA A 146 9.72 4.63 6.05
CA ALA A 146 8.33 5.04 5.80
C ALA A 146 7.59 4.01 4.94
N GLY A 147 6.35 3.68 5.34
CA GLY A 147 5.51 2.73 4.61
C GLY A 147 4.38 2.16 5.46
N SER A 148 3.32 1.70 4.80
CA SER A 148 2.17 1.08 5.45
C SER A 148 2.22 -0.45 5.43
N ALA A 149 1.80 -1.09 6.53
CA ALA A 149 1.53 -2.53 6.54
C ALA A 149 0.40 -2.94 5.57
N THR A 150 -0.43 -1.99 5.12
CA THR A 150 -1.49 -2.20 4.12
C THR A 150 -1.06 -1.90 2.69
N SER A 151 0.18 -1.40 2.49
CA SER A 151 0.66 -1.03 1.16
C SER A 151 0.83 -2.24 0.24
N HIS A 152 0.86 -1.98 -1.07
CA HIS A 152 1.06 -3.01 -2.09
C HIS A 152 2.32 -3.86 -1.83
N LEU A 153 3.46 -3.22 -1.52
CA LEU A 153 4.70 -3.94 -1.20
C LEU A 153 4.55 -4.84 0.04
N ALA A 154 3.84 -4.39 1.09
CA ALA A 154 3.60 -5.22 2.27
C ALA A 154 2.78 -6.48 1.95
N THR A 155 1.82 -6.39 1.03
CA THR A 155 1.06 -7.56 0.54
C THR A 155 1.97 -8.54 -0.19
N VAL A 156 2.80 -8.06 -1.12
CA VAL A 156 3.76 -8.90 -1.85
C VAL A 156 4.74 -9.61 -0.90
N LEU A 157 5.27 -8.90 0.10
CA LEU A 157 6.19 -9.47 1.09
C LEU A 157 5.52 -10.55 1.97
N ARG A 158 4.25 -10.35 2.34
CA ARG A 158 3.45 -11.36 3.07
C ARG A 158 3.21 -12.62 2.24
N GLU A 159 2.88 -12.45 0.96
CA GLU A 159 2.69 -13.57 0.03
C GLU A 159 3.97 -14.38 -0.16
N ALA A 160 5.11 -13.69 -0.29
CA ALA A 160 6.42 -14.31 -0.40
C ALA A 160 6.98 -14.82 0.94
N ARG A 161 6.29 -14.57 2.06
CA ARG A 161 6.72 -14.90 3.43
C ARG A 161 8.10 -14.32 3.79
N ILE A 162 8.43 -13.16 3.25
CA ILE A 162 9.64 -12.41 3.60
C ILE A 162 9.32 -11.51 4.80
N PRO A 163 10.05 -11.63 5.92
CA PRO A 163 9.87 -10.76 7.08
C PRO A 163 10.08 -9.28 6.72
N ALA A 164 9.20 -8.41 7.19
CA ALA A 164 9.29 -6.99 6.85
C ALA A 164 8.82 -6.05 7.97
N LEU A 165 9.61 -5.01 8.21
CA LEU A 165 9.31 -3.91 9.12
C LEU A 165 9.25 -2.59 8.35
N PHE A 166 8.11 -1.92 8.39
CA PHE A 166 7.96 -0.56 7.87
C PHE A 166 7.88 0.43 9.03
N GLY A 167 7.91 1.73 8.75
CA GLY A 167 7.87 2.74 9.82
C GLY A 167 9.08 2.68 10.77
N ALA A 168 10.17 2.03 10.38
CA ALA A 168 11.39 1.88 11.17
C ALA A 168 12.21 3.18 11.12
N LYS A 169 11.69 4.25 11.72
CA LYS A 169 12.28 5.60 11.67
C LYS A 169 13.73 5.57 12.16
N GLY A 170 14.65 6.11 11.37
CA GLY A 170 16.09 6.15 11.69
C GLY A 170 16.88 4.91 11.27
N ALA A 171 16.25 3.93 10.61
CA ALA A 171 16.94 2.73 10.14
C ALA A 171 18.13 3.02 9.23
N ILE A 172 18.05 4.04 8.38
CA ILE A 172 19.14 4.37 7.46
C ILE A 172 20.33 5.00 8.19
N ALA A 173 20.07 5.73 9.27
CA ALA A 173 21.11 6.35 10.07
C ALA A 173 21.82 5.32 10.97
N VAL A 174 21.08 4.32 11.47
CA VAL A 174 21.60 3.33 12.42
C VAL A 174 22.26 2.15 11.72
N LEU A 175 21.68 1.62 10.63
CA LEU A 175 22.15 0.40 9.99
C LEU A 175 23.22 0.70 8.94
N GLN A 176 24.42 0.11 9.09
CA GLN A 176 25.51 0.30 8.13
C GLN A 176 25.51 -0.77 7.03
N PRO A 177 25.84 -0.43 5.78
CA PRO A 177 25.98 -1.40 4.70
C PRO A 177 26.96 -2.52 5.06
N GLY A 178 26.55 -3.78 4.84
CA GLY A 178 27.35 -4.97 5.10
C GLY A 178 27.23 -5.53 6.52
N ASP A 179 26.70 -4.76 7.47
CA ASP A 179 26.52 -5.25 8.84
C ASP A 179 25.54 -6.41 8.88
N LEU A 180 25.90 -7.46 9.59
CA LEU A 180 25.00 -8.57 9.85
C LEU A 180 23.97 -8.14 10.89
N VAL A 181 22.69 -8.22 10.55
CA VAL A 181 21.59 -7.89 11.45
C VAL A 181 20.50 -8.95 11.44
N THR A 182 19.70 -8.99 12.49
CA THR A 182 18.50 -9.82 12.58
C THR A 182 17.26 -8.94 12.64
N VAL A 183 16.35 -9.12 11.69
CA VAL A 183 15.05 -8.45 11.66
C VAL A 183 14.03 -9.34 12.35
N ASP A 184 13.44 -8.84 13.43
CA ASP A 184 12.37 -9.45 14.19
C ASP A 184 11.03 -8.78 13.85
N ALA A 185 10.34 -9.34 12.84
CA ALA A 185 9.00 -8.93 12.47
C ALA A 185 7.90 -9.69 13.24
N PHE A 186 8.21 -10.25 14.42
CA PHE A 186 7.19 -10.65 15.39
C PHE A 186 6.93 -9.54 16.41
N TYR A 187 7.98 -8.82 16.80
CA TYR A 187 7.91 -7.78 17.83
C TYR A 187 8.31 -6.37 17.34
N GLY A 188 8.71 -6.21 16.07
CA GLY A 188 9.04 -4.89 15.54
C GLY A 188 10.46 -4.44 15.84
N ASN A 189 11.41 -5.37 16.01
CA ASN A 189 12.77 -5.07 16.48
C ASN A 189 13.82 -5.42 15.44
N ILE A 190 14.98 -4.78 15.54
CA ILE A 190 16.17 -5.10 14.76
C ILE A 190 17.35 -5.23 15.72
N TYR A 191 18.07 -6.34 15.64
CA TYR A 191 19.20 -6.66 16.50
C TYR A 191 20.51 -6.68 15.70
N ALA A 192 21.61 -6.31 16.35
CA ALA A 192 22.94 -6.50 15.79
C ALA A 192 23.31 -7.99 15.77
N GLY A 193 23.98 -8.41 14.70
CA GLY A 193 24.39 -9.79 14.50
C GLY A 193 23.23 -10.74 14.22
N ARG A 194 23.50 -12.04 14.40
CA ARG A 194 22.56 -13.13 14.13
C ARG A 194 22.00 -13.69 15.44
N VAL A 195 20.69 -13.58 15.63
CA VAL A 195 19.99 -14.08 16.84
C VAL A 195 19.28 -15.40 16.52
N GLU A 196 19.93 -16.52 16.84
CA GLU A 196 19.47 -17.86 16.48
C GLU A 196 18.13 -18.25 17.09
N GLU A 197 17.78 -17.73 18.27
CA GLU A 197 16.50 -18.00 18.93
C GLU A 197 15.29 -17.51 18.11
N LEU A 198 15.43 -16.40 17.38
CA LEU A 198 14.37 -15.86 16.52
C LEU A 198 14.25 -16.63 15.20
N LEU A 199 15.38 -17.15 14.70
CA LEU A 199 15.44 -17.85 13.42
C LEU A 199 14.93 -19.30 13.50
N LYS A 200 14.85 -19.85 14.72
CA LYS A 200 14.26 -21.17 15.01
C LYS A 200 12.73 -21.10 15.05
N VAL A 201 12.08 -20.73 13.94
CA VAL A 201 10.64 -20.91 13.82
C VAL A 201 10.33 -22.41 13.75
N PRO A 202 9.45 -22.98 14.62
CA PRO A 202 9.06 -24.36 14.51
C PRO A 202 8.42 -24.60 13.14
N ARG A 203 9.12 -25.29 12.24
CA ARG A 203 8.51 -25.90 11.06
C ARG A 203 7.67 -27.08 11.53
N GLY A 204 6.54 -26.79 12.17
CA GLY A 204 5.70 -27.79 12.81
C GLY A 204 4.23 -27.50 12.60
N GLY A 205 3.60 -28.20 11.65
CA GLY A 205 2.15 -28.20 11.46
C GLY A 205 1.70 -28.03 10.00
N ASP A 206 2.53 -27.40 9.16
CA ASP A 206 2.14 -27.02 7.80
C ASP A 206 2.06 -28.25 6.87
N ASP A 207 2.94 -29.25 7.02
CA ASP A 207 2.96 -30.40 6.09
C ASP A 207 1.71 -31.30 6.19
N ALA A 208 1.18 -31.54 7.39
CA ALA A 208 -0.03 -32.34 7.56
C ALA A 208 -1.26 -31.64 6.96
N VAL A 209 -1.35 -30.30 7.11
CA VAL A 209 -2.43 -29.49 6.54
C VAL A 209 -2.26 -29.32 5.04
N ARG A 210 -1.03 -29.08 4.55
CA ARG A 210 -0.67 -29.04 3.12
C ARG A 210 -1.00 -30.32 2.38
N GLN A 211 -0.95 -31.46 3.08
CA GLN A 211 -1.35 -32.75 2.51
C GLN A 211 -2.87 -32.95 2.43
N THR A 212 -3.68 -32.14 3.11
CA THR A 212 -5.14 -32.25 3.04
C THR A 212 -5.64 -31.87 1.65
N ARG A 213 -6.71 -32.56 1.21
CA ARG A 213 -7.39 -32.24 -0.06
C ARG A 213 -7.91 -30.80 -0.07
N ALA A 214 -8.42 -30.32 1.06
CA ALA A 214 -8.92 -28.95 1.19
C ALA A 214 -7.81 -27.91 0.96
N TYR A 215 -6.65 -28.06 1.61
CA TYR A 215 -5.51 -27.18 1.37
C TYR A 215 -5.03 -27.23 -0.08
N LYS A 216 -4.86 -28.43 -0.67
CA LYS A 216 -4.46 -28.55 -2.09
C LYS A 216 -5.45 -27.95 -3.07
N VAL A 217 -6.73 -27.87 -2.71
CA VAL A 217 -7.73 -27.14 -3.50
C VAL A 217 -7.53 -25.64 -3.31
N LEU A 218 -7.48 -25.16 -2.06
CA LEU A 218 -7.26 -23.74 -1.75
C LEU A 218 -5.95 -23.20 -2.35
N GLU A 219 -4.86 -23.95 -2.26
CA GLU A 219 -3.57 -23.60 -2.86
C GLU A 219 -3.65 -23.49 -4.39
N ARG A 220 -4.39 -24.39 -5.05
CA ARG A 220 -4.64 -24.29 -6.51
C ARG A 220 -5.50 -23.07 -6.84
N VAL A 221 -6.53 -22.80 -6.06
CA VAL A 221 -7.40 -21.62 -6.26
C VAL A 221 -6.62 -20.32 -6.00
N LEU A 222 -5.79 -20.27 -4.96
CA LEU A 222 -4.99 -19.09 -4.59
C LEU A 222 -4.07 -18.64 -5.73
N LYS A 223 -3.51 -19.57 -6.52
CA LYS A 223 -2.71 -19.24 -7.71
C LYS A 223 -3.45 -18.41 -8.76
N HIS A 224 -4.79 -18.44 -8.76
CA HIS A 224 -5.63 -17.64 -9.64
C HIS A 224 -6.23 -16.41 -8.95
N ILE A 225 -6.00 -16.22 -7.65
CA ILE A 225 -6.54 -15.11 -6.89
C ILE A 225 -5.44 -14.10 -6.58
N THR A 226 -4.40 -14.49 -5.84
CA THR A 226 -3.49 -13.55 -5.18
C THR A 226 -2.34 -13.01 -6.04
N PRO A 227 -1.68 -13.80 -6.92
CA PRO A 227 -0.51 -13.30 -7.63
C PRO A 227 -0.85 -12.07 -8.48
N LEU A 228 -0.05 -11.00 -8.35
CA LEU A 228 -0.17 -9.82 -9.20
C LEU A 228 0.84 -9.89 -10.34
N ASN A 229 0.33 -9.88 -11.56
CA ASN A 229 1.09 -9.92 -12.81
C ASN A 229 1.06 -8.58 -13.55
N LEU A 230 0.04 -7.75 -13.29
CA LEU A 230 -0.09 -6.40 -13.85
C LEU A 230 0.63 -5.34 -13.00
N LEU A 231 1.96 -5.41 -13.02
CA LEU A 231 2.82 -4.53 -12.20
C LEU A 231 2.94 -3.11 -12.77
N ASP A 232 3.03 -2.95 -14.10
CA ASP A 232 3.22 -1.65 -14.76
C ASP A 232 1.93 -1.20 -15.48
N PRO A 233 1.27 -0.12 -15.01
CA PRO A 233 0.09 0.48 -15.65
C PRO A 233 0.31 0.98 -17.08
N ARG A 234 1.57 1.31 -17.43
CA ARG A 234 1.97 1.81 -18.76
C ARG A 234 2.48 0.68 -19.66
N GLY A 235 2.65 -0.52 -19.12
CA GLY A 235 3.18 -1.68 -19.81
C GLY A 235 2.22 -2.20 -20.89
N ALA A 236 2.79 -2.79 -21.94
CA ALA A 236 2.01 -3.34 -23.05
C ALA A 236 1.04 -4.46 -22.60
N ASN A 237 1.31 -5.11 -21.48
CA ASN A 237 0.49 -6.14 -20.86
C ASN A 237 -0.67 -5.60 -20.01
N PHE A 238 -0.76 -4.29 -19.73
CA PHE A 238 -1.84 -3.70 -18.92
C PHE A 238 -3.15 -3.55 -19.69
N ARG A 239 -3.75 -4.70 -20.01
CA ARG A 239 -4.97 -4.84 -20.84
C ARG A 239 -5.87 -5.92 -20.21
N PRO A 240 -7.17 -5.97 -20.54
CA PRO A 240 -8.06 -7.01 -20.02
C PRO A 240 -7.51 -8.43 -20.24
N ASP A 241 -6.95 -8.69 -21.43
CA ASP A 241 -6.35 -10.00 -21.77
C ASP A 241 -5.06 -10.31 -20.99
N GLY A 242 -4.46 -9.30 -20.36
CA GLY A 242 -3.30 -9.44 -19.48
C GLY A 242 -3.67 -9.86 -18.06
N CYS A 243 -4.93 -9.76 -17.66
CA CYS A 243 -5.40 -10.17 -16.34
C CYS A 243 -5.43 -11.71 -16.24
N ARG A 244 -4.56 -12.28 -15.39
CA ARG A 244 -4.47 -13.74 -15.18
C ARG A 244 -5.04 -14.19 -13.85
N THR A 245 -5.20 -13.25 -12.91
CA THR A 245 -5.72 -13.51 -11.56
C THR A 245 -6.82 -12.52 -11.19
N TYR A 246 -7.58 -12.82 -10.13
CA TYR A 246 -8.55 -11.86 -9.59
C TYR A 246 -7.89 -10.58 -9.07
N HIS A 247 -6.66 -10.66 -8.55
CA HIS A 247 -5.89 -9.47 -8.16
C HIS A 247 -5.50 -8.60 -9.36
N ASP A 248 -5.20 -9.20 -10.51
CA ASP A 248 -4.99 -8.43 -11.74
C ASP A 248 -6.26 -7.68 -12.16
N ILE A 249 -7.44 -8.32 -12.04
CA ILE A 249 -8.73 -7.70 -12.39
C ILE A 249 -8.99 -6.50 -11.48
N THR A 250 -8.81 -6.63 -10.17
CA THR A 250 -9.02 -5.50 -9.24
C THR A 250 -8.04 -4.37 -9.51
N ARG A 251 -6.76 -4.68 -9.76
CA ARG A 251 -5.73 -3.69 -10.13
C ARG A 251 -6.07 -2.96 -11.43
N PHE A 252 -6.48 -3.70 -12.46
CA PHE A 252 -6.86 -3.14 -13.76
C PHE A 252 -8.10 -2.25 -13.65
N ALA A 253 -9.15 -2.73 -12.98
CA ALA A 253 -10.39 -1.97 -12.78
C ALA A 253 -10.14 -0.69 -11.99
N HIS A 254 -9.33 -0.75 -10.93
CA HIS A 254 -8.93 0.44 -10.17
C HIS A 254 -8.22 1.45 -11.05
N GLU A 255 -7.20 1.03 -11.80
CA GLU A 255 -6.45 1.91 -12.69
C GLU A 255 -7.34 2.53 -13.78
N LYS A 256 -8.30 1.78 -14.34
CA LYS A 256 -9.26 2.30 -15.31
C LYS A 256 -10.26 3.28 -14.68
N ALA A 257 -10.76 2.99 -13.49
CA ALA A 257 -11.62 3.92 -12.76
C ALA A 257 -10.88 5.25 -12.46
N MET A 258 -9.61 5.17 -12.10
CA MET A 258 -8.76 6.35 -11.93
C MET A 258 -8.61 7.13 -13.24
N GLN A 259 -8.29 6.45 -14.35
CA GLN A 259 -8.17 7.06 -15.67
C GLN A 259 -9.47 7.75 -16.12
N GLU A 260 -10.62 7.11 -15.92
CA GLU A 260 -11.93 7.69 -16.20
C GLU A 260 -12.24 8.89 -15.33
N LEU A 261 -11.93 8.82 -14.02
CA LEU A 261 -12.08 9.96 -13.12
C LEU A 261 -11.24 11.15 -13.62
N PHE A 262 -10.02 10.91 -14.11
CA PHE A 262 -9.17 11.93 -14.74
C PHE A 262 -9.71 12.42 -16.10
N GLN A 263 -10.38 11.57 -16.90
CA GLN A 263 -10.97 11.99 -18.18
C GLN A 263 -12.26 12.77 -18.01
N MET A 264 -13.13 12.37 -17.07
CA MET A 264 -14.28 13.17 -16.63
C MET A 264 -13.82 14.55 -16.16
N SER A 265 -12.62 14.58 -15.58
CA SER A 265 -11.89 15.78 -15.21
C SER A 265 -11.45 16.68 -16.40
N THR A 266 -11.67 16.25 -17.62
CA THR A 266 -11.32 16.99 -18.85
C THR A 266 -12.49 17.14 -19.82
N GLY A 267 -13.66 16.57 -19.51
CA GLY A 267 -14.87 16.64 -20.32
C GLY A 267 -15.88 17.70 -19.88
N ARG A 268 -16.89 17.98 -20.71
CA ARG A 268 -18.06 18.80 -20.33
C ARG A 268 -18.90 18.02 -19.31
N LEU A 269 -18.70 18.28 -18.04
CA LEU A 269 -19.57 17.81 -16.96
C LEU A 269 -20.91 18.59 -17.02
N ASP A 270 -22.03 17.87 -17.05
CA ASP A 270 -23.37 18.47 -16.94
C ASP A 270 -23.54 19.18 -15.58
N GLU A 271 -24.26 20.30 -15.58
CA GLU A 271 -24.34 21.23 -14.43
C GLU A 271 -25.14 20.69 -13.22
N GLU A 272 -25.86 19.58 -13.37
CA GLU A 272 -26.67 18.97 -12.31
C GLU A 272 -25.79 18.37 -11.20
N GLY A 273 -25.78 19.01 -10.03
CA GLY A 273 -25.07 18.53 -8.83
C GLY A 273 -23.74 19.23 -8.54
N SER A 274 -23.25 20.07 -9.46
CA SER A 274 -22.06 20.91 -9.23
C SER A 274 -22.42 22.23 -8.51
N ARG A 275 -21.54 22.69 -7.62
CA ARG A 275 -21.72 23.94 -6.85
C ARG A 275 -20.58 24.90 -7.14
N ARG A 276 -20.89 26.13 -7.58
CA ARG A 276 -19.85 27.10 -7.92
C ARG A 276 -19.24 27.69 -6.65
N LEU A 277 -17.93 27.52 -6.46
CA LEU A 277 -17.18 28.17 -5.40
C LEU A 277 -17.01 29.66 -5.74
N VAL A 278 -17.50 30.53 -4.87
CA VAL A 278 -17.40 31.98 -4.97
C VAL A 278 -16.45 32.46 -3.89
N SER A 279 -15.37 33.12 -4.30
CA SER A 279 -14.35 33.66 -3.39
C SER A 279 -13.85 35.02 -3.87
N THR A 280 -13.00 35.65 -3.08
CA THR A 280 -12.29 36.88 -3.44
C THR A 280 -11.21 36.66 -4.50
N ILE A 281 -10.78 35.41 -4.72
CA ILE A 281 -9.85 35.02 -5.77
C ILE A 281 -10.66 34.75 -7.04
N PRO A 282 -10.31 35.36 -8.19
CA PRO A 282 -11.03 35.19 -9.46
C PRO A 282 -10.67 33.84 -10.12
N LEU A 283 -10.89 32.76 -9.39
CA LEU A 283 -10.80 31.38 -9.83
C LEU A 283 -12.21 30.80 -9.83
N GLU A 284 -12.82 30.66 -11.00
CA GLU A 284 -14.11 29.96 -11.11
C GLU A 284 -13.88 28.46 -10.95
N LEU A 285 -14.33 27.89 -9.82
CA LEU A 285 -14.19 26.48 -9.50
C LEU A 285 -15.57 25.87 -9.24
N ASN A 286 -15.89 24.75 -9.90
CA ASN A 286 -17.14 24.01 -9.67
C ASN A 286 -16.87 22.78 -8.79
N ILE A 287 -17.63 22.62 -7.71
CA ILE A 287 -17.41 21.57 -6.73
C ILE A 287 -18.48 20.48 -6.88
N ILE A 288 -18.02 19.24 -7.01
CA ILE A 288 -18.85 18.04 -6.95
C ILE A 288 -18.54 17.37 -5.61
N ASP A 289 -19.50 17.41 -4.68
CA ASP A 289 -19.37 16.76 -3.38
C ASP A 289 -19.97 15.36 -3.45
N LEU A 290 -19.12 14.35 -3.27
CA LEU A 290 -19.51 12.94 -3.22
C LEU A 290 -19.82 12.47 -1.79
N GLY A 291 -19.68 13.35 -0.80
CA GLY A 291 -20.09 13.12 0.58
C GLY A 291 -19.09 13.69 1.60
N GLY A 292 -19.59 14.53 2.52
CA GLY A 292 -18.81 15.07 3.64
C GLY A 292 -17.74 16.10 3.25
N GLY A 293 -17.68 16.50 1.97
CA GLY A 293 -16.76 17.52 1.47
C GLY A 293 -17.28 18.95 1.67
N LEU A 294 -18.59 19.14 1.79
CA LEU A 294 -19.23 20.42 2.12
C LEU A 294 -20.03 20.37 3.42
N SER A 295 -20.30 21.53 4.01
CA SER A 295 -21.20 21.63 5.16
C SER A 295 -22.64 21.22 4.79
N PRO A 296 -23.43 20.67 5.73
CA PRO A 296 -24.83 20.29 5.47
C PRO A 296 -25.69 21.46 4.93
N GLU A 297 -25.42 22.68 5.39
CA GLU A 297 -26.08 23.91 4.94
C GLU A 297 -25.83 24.22 3.46
N ALA A 298 -24.69 23.76 2.92
CA ALA A 298 -24.31 23.95 1.53
C ALA A 298 -24.88 22.89 0.58
N ALA A 299 -25.55 21.86 1.10
CA ALA A 299 -26.10 20.76 0.31
C ALA A 299 -27.06 21.24 -0.80
N ASN A 300 -27.86 22.27 -0.54
CA ASN A 300 -28.86 22.79 -1.50
C ASN A 300 -28.43 24.10 -2.18
N LEU A 301 -27.19 24.55 -1.99
CA LEU A 301 -26.72 25.81 -2.55
C LEU A 301 -26.11 25.60 -3.94
N VAL A 302 -26.50 26.45 -4.90
CA VAL A 302 -25.85 26.52 -6.24
C VAL A 302 -24.48 27.20 -6.16
N LYS A 303 -24.32 28.15 -5.23
CA LYS A 303 -23.08 28.88 -4.97
C LYS A 303 -22.62 28.62 -3.56
N VAL A 304 -21.37 28.16 -3.41
CA VAL A 304 -20.75 27.88 -2.12
C VAL A 304 -19.58 28.83 -1.87
N ARG A 305 -19.23 29.05 -0.62
CA ARG A 305 -18.12 29.90 -0.19
C ARG A 305 -17.04 29.04 0.46
N PRO A 306 -15.80 29.52 0.60
CA PRO A 306 -14.73 28.77 1.27
C PRO A 306 -15.10 28.28 2.68
N GLU A 307 -15.92 29.03 3.41
CA GLU A 307 -16.43 28.64 4.75
C GLU A 307 -17.31 27.38 4.76
N HIS A 308 -17.86 26.99 3.60
CA HIS A 308 -18.65 25.77 3.45
C HIS A 308 -17.78 24.53 3.17
N LEU A 309 -16.49 24.68 2.88
CA LEU A 309 -15.60 23.55 2.62
C LEU A 309 -15.34 22.79 3.93
N LYS A 310 -15.51 21.47 3.87
CA LYS A 310 -15.23 20.53 4.98
C LYS A 310 -14.26 19.42 4.59
N SER A 311 -14.04 19.21 3.29
CA SER A 311 -13.01 18.32 2.78
C SER A 311 -11.64 18.77 3.29
N ARG A 312 -10.98 17.90 4.06
CA ARG A 312 -9.67 18.15 4.65
C ARG A 312 -8.60 18.50 3.60
N PRO A 313 -8.36 17.69 2.55
CA PRO A 313 -7.37 18.03 1.52
C PRO A 313 -7.71 19.31 0.75
N MET A 314 -9.01 19.56 0.49
CA MET A 314 -9.44 20.78 -0.20
C MET A 314 -9.20 22.03 0.65
N LEU A 315 -9.49 21.96 1.96
CA LEU A 315 -9.21 23.05 2.90
C LEU A 315 -7.71 23.33 2.98
N ALA A 316 -6.88 22.28 3.09
CA ALA A 316 -5.42 22.41 3.13
C ALA A 316 -4.89 23.15 1.90
N TYR A 317 -5.26 22.68 0.71
CA TYR A 317 -4.91 23.35 -0.54
C TYR A 317 -5.44 24.80 -0.59
N TRP A 318 -6.69 25.02 -0.19
CA TRP A 318 -7.32 26.34 -0.24
C TRP A 318 -6.71 27.36 0.73
N ARG A 319 -6.20 26.92 1.89
CA ARG A 319 -5.43 27.78 2.80
C ARG A 319 -4.18 28.32 2.11
N GLY A 320 -3.48 27.48 1.35
CA GLY A 320 -2.31 27.88 0.57
C GLY A 320 -2.65 28.89 -0.52
N VAL A 321 -3.71 28.61 -1.28
CA VAL A 321 -4.22 29.53 -2.31
C VAL A 321 -4.63 30.88 -1.71
N SER A 322 -5.32 30.86 -0.57
CA SER A 322 -5.80 32.07 0.11
C SER A 322 -4.68 32.89 0.73
N ALA A 323 -3.61 32.23 1.22
CA ALA A 323 -2.46 32.89 1.83
C ALA A 323 -1.67 33.74 0.82
N VAL A 324 -1.57 33.29 -0.43
CA VAL A 324 -0.92 34.07 -1.50
C VAL A 324 -1.88 35.09 -2.10
N GLY A 325 -3.16 34.71 -2.27
CA GLY A 325 -4.17 35.54 -2.89
C GLY A 325 -3.95 35.75 -4.40
N TRP A 326 -4.75 36.63 -5.00
CA TRP A 326 -4.62 37.00 -6.41
C TRP A 326 -3.83 38.30 -6.58
N GLN A 327 -2.64 38.21 -7.17
CA GLN A 327 -1.76 39.38 -7.38
C GLN A 327 -1.96 40.09 -8.73
N GLY A 328 -2.97 39.71 -9.52
CA GLY A 328 -3.13 40.23 -10.88
C GLY A 328 -2.15 39.57 -11.89
N PRO A 329 -2.27 39.90 -13.18
CA PRO A 329 -1.29 39.46 -14.17
C PRO A 329 0.07 40.15 -13.94
N LYS A 330 1.16 39.37 -13.87
CA LYS A 330 2.53 39.89 -13.87
C LYS A 330 2.77 40.68 -15.17
N PRO A 331 3.51 41.80 -15.13
CA PRO A 331 3.81 42.57 -16.33
C PRO A 331 4.56 41.68 -17.34
N VAL A 332 3.98 41.50 -18.53
CA VAL A 332 4.52 40.65 -19.60
C VAL A 332 5.16 41.53 -20.67
N ASP A 333 6.26 41.07 -21.28
CA ASP A 333 6.81 41.67 -22.49
C ASP A 333 5.77 41.64 -23.63
N LEU A 334 5.49 42.81 -24.22
CA LEU A 334 4.42 43.02 -25.21
C LEU A 334 4.60 42.13 -26.46
N ALA A 335 5.85 41.87 -26.86
CA ALA A 335 6.18 41.00 -27.98
C ALA A 335 5.86 39.53 -27.68
N GLY A 336 6.18 39.07 -26.46
CA GLY A 336 5.85 37.72 -25.99
C GLY A 336 4.35 37.50 -25.90
N PHE A 337 3.60 38.46 -25.37
CA PHE A 337 2.13 38.38 -25.30
C PHE A 337 1.47 38.34 -26.70
N MET A 338 1.94 39.16 -27.65
CA MET A 338 1.41 39.18 -29.02
C MET A 338 1.66 37.86 -29.77
N SER A 339 2.80 37.21 -29.55
CA SER A 339 3.10 35.87 -30.11
C SER A 339 2.09 34.83 -29.63
N VAL A 340 1.79 34.82 -28.33
CA VAL A 340 0.81 33.90 -27.73
C VAL A 340 -0.59 34.14 -28.31
N VAL A 341 -1.02 35.40 -28.39
CA VAL A 341 -2.34 35.76 -28.95
C VAL A 341 -2.46 35.34 -30.42
N MET A 342 -1.44 35.57 -31.24
CA MET A 342 -1.38 35.11 -32.63
C MET A 342 -1.47 33.57 -32.72
N SER A 343 -0.68 32.86 -31.92
CA SER A 343 -0.67 31.40 -31.91
C SER A 343 -2.03 30.79 -31.49
N THR A 344 -2.76 31.46 -30.60
CA THR A 344 -4.11 31.05 -30.18
C THR A 344 -5.20 31.35 -31.22
N ALA A 345 -5.06 32.43 -31.98
CA ALA A 345 -6.04 32.79 -33.02
C ALA A 345 -6.02 31.82 -34.20
N THR A 346 -4.88 31.16 -34.45
CA THR A 346 -4.71 30.22 -35.56
C THR A 346 -4.97 28.75 -35.19
N ASN A 347 -5.16 28.43 -33.90
CA ASN A 347 -5.19 27.05 -33.41
C ASN A 347 -6.51 26.76 -32.68
N THR A 348 -7.50 26.24 -33.42
CA THR A 348 -8.86 25.94 -32.93
C THR A 348 -8.90 25.03 -31.71
N ASN A 349 -7.96 24.07 -31.61
CA ASN A 349 -7.80 23.20 -30.43
C ASN A 349 -7.42 23.98 -29.16
N ILE A 350 -6.69 25.10 -29.28
CA ILE A 350 -6.32 25.95 -28.15
C ILE A 350 -7.51 26.85 -27.76
N GLN A 351 -8.29 27.31 -28.74
CA GLN A 351 -9.54 28.05 -28.51
C GLN A 351 -10.58 27.22 -27.73
N GLU A 352 -10.86 25.98 -28.13
CA GLU A 352 -11.80 25.11 -27.40
C GLU A 352 -11.32 24.83 -25.96
N ARG A 353 -10.00 24.64 -25.79
CA ARG A 353 -9.35 24.42 -24.50
C ARG A 353 -9.35 25.64 -23.56
N LEU A 354 -9.50 26.86 -24.06
CA LEU A 354 -9.59 28.08 -23.24
C LEU A 354 -10.96 28.22 -22.55
N HIS A 355 -11.97 27.46 -22.98
CA HIS A 355 -13.35 27.52 -22.47
C HIS A 355 -13.70 26.41 -21.46
N GLU A 356 -12.75 25.54 -21.10
CA GLU A 356 -12.97 24.47 -20.11
C GLU A 356 -13.00 25.03 -18.67
N LYS A 357 -14.03 24.64 -17.90
CA LYS A 357 -14.28 25.08 -16.52
C LYS A 357 -13.36 24.33 -15.53
N ASN A 358 -12.89 24.98 -14.47
CA ASN A 358 -12.23 24.27 -13.35
C ASN A 358 -13.27 23.52 -12.53
N PHE A 359 -12.91 22.34 -12.03
CA PHE A 359 -13.74 21.60 -11.07
C PHE A 359 -12.90 20.90 -10.00
N ALA A 360 -13.56 20.62 -8.88
CA ALA A 360 -13.04 19.82 -7.79
C ALA A 360 -14.07 18.76 -7.41
N ILE A 361 -13.67 17.50 -7.38
CA ILE A 361 -14.45 16.39 -6.84
C ILE A 361 -13.93 16.14 -5.43
N ILE A 362 -14.80 16.21 -4.43
CA ILE A 362 -14.38 16.14 -3.02
C ILE A 362 -15.25 15.17 -2.21
N THR A 363 -14.63 14.57 -1.18
CA THR A 363 -15.30 13.98 -0.02
C THR A 363 -14.66 14.55 1.25
N HIS A 364 -14.99 14.03 2.43
CA HIS A 364 -14.33 14.42 3.68
C HIS A 364 -12.78 14.31 3.61
N ASP A 365 -12.27 13.17 3.13
CA ASP A 365 -10.83 12.86 3.15
C ASP A 365 -10.19 12.83 1.75
N TYR A 366 -10.96 13.08 0.69
CA TYR A 366 -10.48 13.04 -0.70
C TYR A 366 -10.72 14.35 -1.44
N MET A 367 -9.81 14.69 -2.34
CA MET A 367 -9.96 15.75 -3.33
C MET A 367 -9.33 15.32 -4.65
N ASN A 368 -10.02 15.57 -5.75
CA ASN A 368 -9.45 15.64 -7.10
C ASN A 368 -9.79 17.00 -7.70
N LEU A 369 -8.78 17.83 -7.86
CA LEU A 369 -8.89 19.20 -8.35
C LEU A 369 -8.23 19.28 -9.73
N SER A 370 -8.98 19.77 -10.71
CA SER A 370 -8.42 20.18 -11.99
C SER A 370 -8.51 21.69 -12.11
N ASN A 371 -7.34 22.29 -12.24
CA ASN A 371 -7.15 23.72 -12.27
C ASN A 371 -6.48 24.13 -13.58
N ARG A 372 -7.20 24.92 -14.35
CA ARG A 372 -6.82 25.49 -15.63
C ARG A 372 -6.69 27.00 -15.46
N LEU A 373 -5.45 27.46 -15.46
CA LEU A 373 -5.09 28.86 -15.23
C LEU A 373 -4.46 29.45 -16.50
N GLY A 374 -5.31 29.79 -17.48
CA GLY A 374 -4.85 30.23 -18.81
C GLY A 374 -4.28 29.04 -19.60
N PHE A 375 -3.00 29.10 -19.95
CA PHE A 375 -2.30 28.03 -20.69
C PHE A 375 -1.71 26.93 -19.79
N HIS A 376 -1.97 26.99 -18.48
CA HIS A 376 -1.43 26.07 -17.48
C HIS A 376 -2.50 25.11 -17.01
N PHE A 377 -2.17 23.83 -17.03
CA PHE A 377 -3.04 22.75 -16.59
C PHE A 377 -2.39 22.06 -15.41
N ALA A 378 -3.12 21.99 -14.31
CA ALA A 378 -2.69 21.31 -13.11
C ALA A 378 -3.81 20.42 -12.60
N THR A 379 -3.49 19.16 -12.32
CA THR A 379 -4.39 18.24 -11.63
C THR A 379 -3.75 17.87 -10.30
N ILE A 380 -4.49 18.02 -9.22
CA ILE A 380 -4.09 17.64 -7.86
C ILE A 380 -5.09 16.63 -7.35
N GLU A 381 -4.60 15.46 -7.01
CA GLU A 381 -5.37 14.45 -6.31
C GLU A 381 -4.76 14.25 -4.92
N ALA A 382 -5.60 14.16 -3.90
CA ALA A 382 -5.16 13.98 -2.53
C ALA A 382 -6.16 13.10 -1.77
N PHE A 383 -5.61 12.14 -1.04
CA PHE A 383 -6.35 11.35 -0.06
C PHE A 383 -5.63 11.47 1.29
N LEU A 384 -6.33 11.96 2.30
CA LEU A 384 -5.81 12.16 3.67
C LEU A 384 -6.56 11.25 4.65
N GLY A 385 -6.35 9.95 4.50
CA GLY A 385 -6.98 8.90 5.31
C GLY A 385 -6.10 8.37 6.43
N ALA A 386 -6.21 7.07 6.70
CA ALA A 386 -5.44 6.40 7.74
C ALA A 386 -3.92 6.42 7.44
N PRO A 387 -3.06 6.34 8.48
CA PRO A 387 -1.61 6.26 8.32
C PRO A 387 -1.21 5.21 7.27
N GLY A 388 -0.47 5.65 6.26
CA GLY A 388 0.03 4.78 5.21
C GLY A 388 -0.91 4.54 4.02
N GLU A 389 -2.14 5.03 4.07
CA GLU A 389 -3.04 5.08 2.90
C GLU A 389 -3.03 6.46 2.23
N SER A 390 -2.61 7.50 2.97
CA SER A 390 -2.61 8.88 2.50
C SER A 390 -1.57 9.15 1.41
N TYR A 391 -1.97 9.94 0.42
CA TYR A 391 -1.11 10.34 -0.69
C TYR A 391 -1.54 11.67 -1.29
N VAL A 392 -0.61 12.31 -2.00
CA VAL A 392 -0.88 13.44 -2.89
C VAL A 392 -0.23 13.17 -4.23
N SER A 393 -0.99 13.30 -5.30
CA SER A 393 -0.56 13.20 -6.69
C SER A 393 -0.76 14.55 -7.36
N PHE A 394 0.23 15.00 -8.12
CA PHE A 394 0.24 16.28 -8.80
C PHE A 394 0.68 16.06 -10.24
N THR A 395 -0.09 16.57 -11.18
CA THR A 395 0.30 16.60 -12.60
C THR A 395 0.24 18.03 -13.08
N PHE A 396 1.28 18.47 -13.78
CA PHE A 396 1.36 19.81 -14.35
C PHE A 396 1.88 19.76 -15.77
N TYR A 397 1.23 20.48 -16.69
CA TYR A 397 1.69 20.62 -18.05
C TYR A 397 1.14 21.90 -18.70
N GLY A 398 1.72 22.27 -19.83
CA GLY A 398 1.32 23.45 -20.59
C GLY A 398 2.09 24.72 -20.20
N GLY A 399 1.88 25.76 -21.00
CA GLY A 399 2.50 27.07 -20.83
C GLY A 399 2.24 27.98 -22.00
N GLY A 400 2.24 29.29 -21.74
CA GLY A 400 2.06 30.30 -22.79
C GLY A 400 3.38 30.64 -23.49
N ALA A 401 4.53 30.39 -22.85
CA ALA A 401 5.82 30.80 -23.36
C ALA A 401 6.48 29.80 -24.33
N GLU A 402 7.55 30.24 -24.98
CA GLU A 402 8.46 29.38 -25.76
C GLU A 402 9.06 28.26 -24.89
N LEU A 403 9.40 27.13 -25.52
CA LEU A 403 9.85 25.91 -24.83
C LEU A 403 10.97 26.14 -23.79
N PRO A 404 12.04 26.93 -24.06
CA PRO A 404 13.08 27.17 -23.05
C PRO A 404 12.57 27.82 -21.76
N ARG A 405 11.60 28.73 -21.87
CA ARG A 405 11.03 29.41 -20.70
C ARG A 405 10.06 28.51 -19.92
N ARG A 406 9.28 27.68 -20.63
CA ARG A 406 8.47 26.63 -20.00
C ARG A 406 9.34 25.65 -19.22
N MET A 407 10.46 25.22 -19.80
CA MET A 407 11.42 24.32 -19.15
C MET A 407 12.08 24.92 -17.90
N ARG A 408 12.25 26.25 -17.81
CA ARG A 408 12.73 26.92 -16.59
C ARG A 408 11.72 26.84 -15.46
N ARG A 409 10.44 27.10 -15.75
CA ARG A 409 9.38 26.90 -14.75
C ARG A 409 9.29 25.45 -14.33
N VAL A 410 9.36 24.51 -15.27
CA VAL A 410 9.33 23.07 -14.96
C VAL A 410 10.43 22.73 -13.97
N ARG A 411 11.68 23.18 -14.22
CA ARG A 411 12.80 22.98 -13.29
C ARG A 411 12.58 23.61 -11.91
N PHE A 412 12.03 24.82 -11.85
CA PHE A 412 11.64 25.46 -10.59
C PHE A 412 10.61 24.62 -9.82
N LEU A 413 9.53 24.19 -10.49
CA LEU A 413 8.48 23.37 -9.89
C LEU A 413 9.02 22.02 -9.40
N THR A 414 9.82 21.33 -10.22
CA THR A 414 10.46 20.06 -9.86
C THR A 414 11.25 20.18 -8.57
N ARG A 415 12.11 21.21 -8.45
CA ARG A 415 12.94 21.38 -7.27
C ARG A 415 12.12 21.63 -6.00
N VAL A 416 11.08 22.48 -6.08
CA VAL A 416 10.17 22.69 -4.94
C VAL A 416 9.45 21.40 -4.55
N LEU A 417 8.98 20.63 -5.52
CA LEU A 417 8.28 19.35 -5.27
C LEU A 417 9.21 18.31 -4.63
N GLU A 418 10.45 18.20 -5.09
CA GLU A 418 11.47 17.32 -4.52
C GLU A 418 11.79 17.68 -3.07
N ASP A 419 11.91 18.97 -2.73
CA ASP A 419 12.13 19.43 -1.35
C ASP A 419 10.94 19.14 -0.42
N LEU A 420 9.73 19.18 -0.99
CA LEU A 420 8.51 18.75 -0.32
C LEU A 420 8.44 17.23 -0.19
N GLY A 421 9.34 16.46 -0.81
CA GLY A 421 9.44 15.00 -0.69
C GLY A 421 8.64 14.23 -1.76
N PHE A 422 8.11 14.91 -2.78
CA PHE A 422 7.46 14.24 -3.90
C PHE A 422 8.50 13.49 -4.75
N ARG A 423 8.11 12.32 -5.26
CA ARG A 423 8.80 11.68 -6.38
C ARG A 423 8.33 12.37 -7.64
N VAL A 424 9.25 12.93 -8.42
CA VAL A 424 8.93 13.67 -9.64
C VAL A 424 9.42 12.90 -10.85
N GLU A 425 8.51 12.61 -11.78
CA GLU A 425 8.81 12.13 -13.13
C GLU A 425 8.63 13.29 -14.11
N LEU A 426 9.64 13.52 -14.95
CA LEU A 426 9.60 14.50 -16.03
C LEU A 426 9.45 13.80 -17.37
N LYS A 427 8.49 14.26 -18.16
CA LYS A 427 8.35 13.86 -19.56
C LYS A 427 8.11 15.12 -20.39
N ASP A 428 9.10 15.49 -21.19
CA ASP A 428 9.10 16.75 -21.96
C ASP A 428 8.89 17.97 -21.04
N ASP A 429 7.81 18.74 -21.23
CA ASP A 429 7.41 19.88 -20.39
C ASP A 429 6.31 19.54 -19.37
N SER A 430 6.06 18.24 -19.16
CA SER A 430 5.09 17.74 -18.20
C SER A 430 5.77 17.18 -16.94
N ILE A 431 5.14 17.46 -15.82
CA ILE A 431 5.54 16.99 -14.48
C ILE A 431 4.46 16.04 -14.00
N THR A 432 4.87 14.86 -13.57
CA THR A 432 4.04 13.98 -12.74
C THR A 432 4.77 13.79 -11.42
N ALA A 433 4.14 14.17 -10.32
CA ALA A 433 4.72 14.12 -8.99
C ALA A 433 3.81 13.38 -8.02
N ARG A 434 4.37 12.52 -7.18
CA ARG A 434 3.60 11.77 -6.17
C ARG A 434 4.34 11.70 -4.84
N ILE A 435 3.61 11.91 -3.75
CA ILE A 435 4.06 11.66 -2.39
C ILE A 435 3.07 10.74 -1.69
N ASP A 436 3.59 9.76 -0.96
CA ASP A 436 2.83 8.76 -0.21
C ASP A 436 3.64 8.32 1.02
N GLY A 437 3.00 7.59 1.94
CA GLY A 437 3.67 7.01 3.12
C GLY A 437 3.91 7.98 4.29
N TYR A 438 3.33 9.18 4.25
CA TYR A 438 3.31 10.13 5.35
C TYR A 438 1.94 10.15 6.04
N ASP A 439 1.92 10.57 7.30
CA ASP A 439 0.68 10.79 8.04
C ASP A 439 -0.14 11.94 7.42
N ALA A 440 -1.46 11.90 7.64
CA ALA A 440 -2.38 12.87 7.07
C ALA A 440 -2.04 14.32 7.46
N ASP A 441 -1.57 14.56 8.69
CA ASP A 441 -1.17 15.90 9.17
C ASP A 441 0.02 16.47 8.37
N ILE A 442 1.02 15.63 8.06
CA ILE A 442 2.18 16.04 7.29
C ILE A 442 1.79 16.34 5.83
N LEU A 443 0.91 15.52 5.25
CA LEU A 443 0.44 15.75 3.88
C LEU A 443 -0.50 16.96 3.78
N ASP A 444 -1.26 17.28 4.83
CA ASP A 444 -2.07 18.49 4.97
C ASP A 444 -1.20 19.75 4.85
N GLU A 445 -0.09 19.81 5.59
CA GLU A 445 0.89 20.90 5.49
C GLU A 445 1.50 21.01 4.08
N LYS A 446 1.86 19.87 3.48
CA LYS A 446 2.44 19.86 2.12
C LYS A 446 1.44 20.28 1.05
N LEU A 447 0.17 19.92 1.19
CA LEU A 447 -0.92 20.39 0.32
C LEU A 447 -1.11 21.89 0.42
N GLU A 448 -0.97 22.46 1.62
CA GLU A 448 -1.00 23.91 1.79
C GLU A 448 0.14 24.59 1.03
N VAL A 449 1.37 24.09 1.13
CA VAL A 449 2.50 24.63 0.37
C VAL A 449 2.28 24.46 -1.14
N LEU A 450 1.72 23.33 -1.58
CA LEU A 450 1.36 23.11 -2.99
C LEU A 450 0.34 24.14 -3.48
N GLY A 451 -0.65 24.51 -2.65
CA GLY A 451 -1.60 25.59 -2.93
C GLY A 451 -0.91 26.94 -3.14
N ARG A 452 0.09 27.27 -2.32
CA ARG A 452 0.91 28.49 -2.49
C ARG A 452 1.70 28.44 -3.80
N LEU A 453 2.32 27.29 -4.09
CA LEU A 453 3.10 27.07 -5.30
C LEU A 453 2.27 27.27 -6.57
N MET A 454 1.02 26.80 -6.59
CA MET A 454 0.12 26.99 -7.73
C MET A 454 -0.19 28.45 -8.02
N MET A 455 -0.32 29.27 -6.98
CA MET A 455 -0.57 30.70 -7.15
C MET A 455 0.66 31.46 -7.64
N VAL A 456 1.85 31.12 -7.11
CA VAL A 456 3.11 31.78 -7.50
C VAL A 456 3.54 31.39 -8.92
N SER A 457 3.34 30.13 -9.31
CA SER A 457 3.85 29.57 -10.57
C SER A 457 3.05 29.92 -11.83
N LYS A 458 1.83 30.47 -11.65
CA LYS A 458 0.83 30.70 -12.71
C LYS A 458 1.36 31.46 -13.95
N GLN A 459 2.38 32.30 -13.82
CA GLN A 459 2.92 33.11 -14.94
C GLN A 459 4.44 33.16 -14.95
N LEU A 460 5.12 32.26 -14.24
CA LEU A 460 6.58 32.28 -14.15
C LEU A 460 7.24 32.02 -15.51
N ASP A 461 6.64 31.21 -16.38
CA ASP A 461 7.16 30.97 -17.73
C ASP A 461 7.22 32.25 -18.59
N MET A 462 6.39 33.25 -18.30
CA MET A 462 6.39 34.51 -19.04
C MET A 462 7.47 35.50 -18.54
N VAL A 463 7.96 35.33 -17.30
CA VAL A 463 8.90 36.26 -16.65
C VAL A 463 10.30 35.68 -16.40
N MET A 464 10.49 34.36 -16.50
CA MET A 464 11.80 33.70 -16.35
C MET A 464 12.64 33.84 -17.64
N LEU A 465 13.31 34.98 -17.79
CA LEU A 465 14.04 35.37 -19.00
C LEU A 465 15.40 34.69 -19.16
N ASP A 466 16.06 34.33 -18.06
CA ASP A 466 17.38 33.70 -18.00
C ASP A 466 17.39 32.46 -17.08
N GLU A 467 18.53 31.78 -16.99
CA GLU A 467 18.69 30.58 -16.17
C GLU A 467 18.82 30.90 -14.67
N ASP A 468 19.38 32.05 -14.31
CA ASP A 468 19.57 32.49 -12.92
C ASP A 468 18.22 32.73 -12.22
N ALA A 469 17.20 33.13 -12.99
CA ALA A 469 15.82 33.28 -12.51
C ALA A 469 15.27 32.01 -11.83
N VAL A 470 15.71 30.80 -12.22
CA VAL A 470 15.27 29.55 -11.60
C VAL A 470 15.69 29.48 -10.14
N GLU A 471 16.96 29.79 -9.86
CA GLU A 471 17.49 29.79 -8.49
C GLU A 471 16.85 30.92 -7.68
N GLN A 472 16.74 32.12 -8.26
CA GLN A 472 16.18 33.28 -7.57
C GLN A 472 14.75 33.03 -7.09
N TYR A 473 13.86 32.57 -7.99
CA TYR A 473 12.47 32.28 -7.64
C TYR A 473 12.36 31.11 -6.68
N TYR A 474 13.24 30.11 -6.79
CA TYR A 474 13.29 29.00 -5.85
C TYR A 474 13.64 29.46 -4.42
N GLN A 475 14.66 30.31 -4.27
CA GLN A 475 15.07 30.84 -2.96
C GLN A 475 13.98 31.74 -2.36
N GLU A 476 13.40 32.63 -3.16
CA GLU A 476 12.29 33.50 -2.74
C GLU A 476 11.09 32.67 -2.26
N PHE A 477 10.71 31.64 -3.02
CA PHE A 477 9.62 30.74 -2.62
C PHE A 477 9.95 29.96 -1.34
N SER A 478 11.17 29.42 -1.24
CA SER A 478 11.57 28.61 -0.10
C SER A 478 11.61 29.41 1.21
N GLN A 479 12.08 30.66 1.17
CA GLN A 479 12.16 31.53 2.35
C GLN A 479 10.79 32.09 2.76
N GLY A 480 9.90 32.36 1.79
CA GLY A 480 8.60 32.98 2.05
C GLY A 480 7.44 32.01 2.28
N HIS A 481 7.53 30.78 1.76
CA HIS A 481 6.36 29.90 1.63
C HIS A 481 6.56 28.47 2.13
N ILE A 482 7.79 28.03 2.40
CA ILE A 482 8.08 26.73 3.02
C ILE A 482 8.39 26.97 4.51
N PRO A 483 7.66 26.34 5.45
CA PRO A 483 8.00 26.46 6.87
C PRO A 483 9.40 25.89 7.14
N PRO A 484 10.20 26.52 8.02
CA PRO A 484 11.54 26.03 8.35
C PRO A 484 11.43 24.60 8.93
N ARG A 485 12.30 23.68 8.46
CA ARG A 485 12.38 22.31 8.99
C ARG A 485 12.74 22.39 10.48
N ALA A 486 11.87 21.85 11.34
CA ALA A 486 12.08 21.75 12.78
C ALA A 486 13.17 20.73 13.12
#